data_AF-A0A7C9DAR3-F1
#
_entry.id   AF-A0A7C9DAR3-F1
#
_cell.length_a   1.000
_cell.length_b   1.000
_cell.length_c   1.000
_cell.angle_alpha   90.00
_cell.angle_beta   90.00
_cell.angle_gamma   90.00
#
_symmetry.space_group_name_H-M   'P 1'
#
loop_
_entity.id
_entity.type
_entity.pdbx_description
1 polymer ?
#
loop_
_entity_poly.entity_id
_entity_poly.type
_entity_poly.pdbx_seq_one_letter_code
_entity_poly.pdbx_strand_id
1 'polypeptide(L)'
;RVLTRESCAEKMDKSMLGDLNNLPQEDQLKMAAMIDQLQIRDSLRMYNSLVERCFTDCVETFRRKTLDKQEETCVRRCAEKFLKHSMRVGLRFAELNQGAPTQD
;
A
#
# COMPACT_ATOMS: atom_id res chain seq x y z
N ARG A 1 -5.47 -25.25 30.44
CA ARG A 1 -6.12 -23.93 30.34
C ARG A 1 -5.80 -23.39 28.95
N VAL A 2 -6.54 -23.86 27.94
CA VAL A 2 -6.33 -23.46 26.54
C VAL A 2 -6.88 -22.05 26.42
N LEU A 3 -6.02 -21.06 26.16
CA LEU A 3 -6.47 -19.72 25.80
C LEU A 3 -7.18 -19.86 24.45
N THR A 4 -8.48 -19.59 24.43
CA THR A 4 -9.29 -19.61 23.21
C THR A 4 -8.74 -18.56 22.24
N ARG A 5 -8.76 -18.88 20.94
CA ARG A 5 -8.29 -18.01 19.84
C ARG A 5 -8.87 -16.59 19.90
N GLU A 6 -10.05 -16.44 20.50
CA GLU A 6 -10.73 -15.17 20.76
C GLU A 6 -9.89 -14.19 21.61
N SER A 7 -9.15 -14.69 22.62
CA SER A 7 -8.37 -13.83 23.53
C SER A 7 -7.10 -13.25 22.88
N CYS A 8 -6.61 -13.84 21.79
CA CYS A 8 -5.45 -13.34 21.06
C CYS A 8 -5.82 -12.20 20.10
N ALA A 9 -7.01 -12.27 19.48
CA ALA A 9 -7.55 -11.24 18.60
C ALA A 9 -7.91 -9.96 19.38
N GLU A 10 -8.52 -10.10 20.56
CA GLU A 10 -8.94 -8.97 21.40
C GLU A 10 -7.76 -8.11 21.92
N LYS A 11 -6.58 -8.71 22.07
CA LYS A 11 -5.38 -8.03 22.61
C LYS A 11 -4.53 -7.29 21.57
N MET A 12 -4.66 -7.61 20.29
CA MET A 12 -3.88 -6.94 19.24
C MET A 12 -4.58 -5.68 18.69
N ASP A 13 -5.92 -5.66 18.66
CA ASP A 13 -6.71 -4.57 18.06
C ASP A 13 -6.65 -3.26 18.87
N LYS A 14 -6.66 -3.37 20.22
CA LYS A 14 -6.74 -2.22 21.12
C LYS A 14 -5.49 -1.31 21.16
N SER A 15 -4.36 -1.75 20.58
CA SER A 15 -3.05 -1.13 20.82
C SER A 15 -2.61 -0.06 19.81
N MET A 16 -3.16 0.00 18.59
CA MET A 16 -2.56 0.85 17.53
C MET A 16 -3.40 2.08 17.15
N LEU A 17 -4.73 1.96 17.05
CA LEU A 17 -5.61 3.10 16.75
C LEU A 17 -6.33 3.63 18.00
N GLY A 18 -6.51 2.79 19.03
CA GLY A 18 -7.08 3.17 20.32
C GLY A 18 -6.20 4.13 21.11
N ASP A 19 -4.87 4.06 20.95
CA ASP A 19 -3.92 4.92 21.67
C ASP A 19 -3.89 6.36 21.14
N LEU A 20 -4.13 6.59 19.84
CA LEU A 20 -4.09 7.93 19.22
C LEU A 20 -5.13 8.89 19.82
N ASN A 21 -6.30 8.37 20.19
CA ASN A 21 -7.36 9.16 20.81
C ASN A 21 -7.08 9.51 22.28
N ASN A 22 -6.08 8.90 22.90
CA ASN A 22 -5.73 9.07 24.30
C ASN A 22 -4.49 9.96 24.52
N LEU A 23 -3.92 10.49 23.44
CA LEU A 23 -2.78 11.43 23.48
C LEU A 23 -3.25 12.89 23.68
N PRO A 24 -2.38 13.75 24.25
CA PRO A 24 -2.58 15.19 24.28
C PRO A 24 -2.83 15.76 22.87
N GLN A 25 -3.67 16.79 22.78
CA GLN A 25 -4.08 17.39 21.49
C GLN A 25 -2.90 17.92 20.65
N GLU A 26 -1.82 18.36 21.31
CA GLU A 26 -0.57 18.78 20.65
C GLU A 26 0.14 17.60 19.94
N ASP A 27 0.13 16.42 20.56
CA ASP A 27 0.80 15.23 20.01
C ASP A 27 -0.02 14.61 18.87
N GLN A 28 -1.35 14.67 18.92
CA GLN A 28 -2.21 14.29 17.79
C GLN A 28 -1.90 15.12 16.53
N LEU A 29 -1.70 16.43 16.66
CA LEU A 29 -1.34 17.30 15.54
C LEU A 29 0.04 16.96 14.97
N LYS A 30 1.03 16.69 15.83
CA LYS A 30 2.38 16.26 15.41
C LYS A 30 2.33 14.92 14.68
N MET A 31 1.52 13.97 15.18
CA MET A 31 1.34 12.66 14.56
C MET A 31 0.63 12.78 13.21
N ALA A 32 -0.42 13.60 13.09
CA ALA A 32 -1.10 13.84 11.81
C ALA A 32 -0.13 14.40 10.76
N ALA A 33 0.68 15.40 11.13
CA ALA A 33 1.70 15.94 10.24
C ALA A 33 2.75 14.89 9.83
N MET A 34 3.15 14.01 10.76
CA MET A 34 4.06 12.90 10.45
C MET A 34 3.42 11.88 9.49
N ILE A 35 2.14 11.54 9.69
CA ILE A 35 1.40 10.64 8.81
C ILE A 35 1.33 11.21 7.40
N ASP A 36 1.02 12.50 7.24
CA ASP A 36 0.99 13.15 5.92
C ASP A 36 2.35 13.08 5.21
N GLN A 37 3.44 13.31 5.94
CA GLN A 37 4.80 13.18 5.40
C GLN A 37 5.11 11.74 4.98
N LEU A 38 4.70 10.76 5.78
CA LEU A 38 4.85 9.34 5.45
C LEU A 38 4.05 8.96 4.19
N GLN A 39 2.82 9.45 4.05
CA GLN A 39 2.00 9.23 2.85
C GLN A 39 2.67 9.78 1.59
N ILE A 40 3.23 10.99 1.64
CA ILE A 40 3.96 11.57 0.50
C ILE A 40 5.17 10.69 0.15
N ARG A 41 5.97 10.31 1.15
CA ARG A 41 7.13 9.45 0.93
C ARG A 41 6.75 8.11 0.30
N ASP A 42 5.70 7.48 0.79
CA ASP A 42 5.23 6.19 0.28
C ASP A 42 4.64 6.31 -1.12
N SER A 43 4.01 7.44 -1.46
CA SER A 43 3.55 7.73 -2.82
C SER A 43 4.70 7.78 -3.83
N LEU A 44 5.82 8.42 -3.47
CA LEU A 44 7.02 8.48 -4.32
C LEU A 44 7.68 7.12 -4.46
N ARG A 45 7.71 6.32 -3.39
CA ARG A 45 8.21 4.95 -3.43
C ARG A 45 7.37 4.07 -4.37
N MET A 46 6.04 4.21 -4.30
CA MET A 46 5.13 3.53 -5.21
C MET A 46 5.37 3.94 -6.66
N TYR A 47 5.58 5.24 -6.92
CA TYR A 47 5.88 5.74 -8.26
C TYR A 47 7.18 5.14 -8.83
N ASN A 48 8.27 5.12 -8.05
CA ASN A 48 9.53 4.54 -8.49
C ASN A 48 9.39 3.04 -8.80
N SER A 49 8.66 2.31 -7.94
CA SER A 49 8.39 0.88 -8.13
C SER A 49 7.58 0.62 -9.39
N LEU A 50 6.58 1.47 -9.67
CA LEU A 50 5.77 1.41 -10.88
C LEU A 50 6.64 1.60 -12.14
N VAL A 51 7.50 2.62 -12.14
CA VAL A 51 8.36 2.94 -13.29
C VAL A 51 9.34 1.80 -13.55
N GLU A 52 10.03 1.30 -12.53
CA GLU A 52 10.97 0.17 -12.66
C GLU A 52 10.27 -1.08 -13.20
N ARG A 53 9.08 -1.40 -12.68
CA ARG A 53 8.31 -2.57 -13.12
C ARG A 53 7.87 -2.47 -14.56
N CYS A 54 7.26 -1.34 -14.94
CA CYS A 54 6.77 -1.18 -16.30
C CYS A 54 7.90 -1.04 -17.31
N PHE A 55 9.05 -0.49 -16.93
CA PHE A 55 10.23 -0.49 -17.78
C PHE A 55 10.72 -1.93 -18.02
N THR A 56 10.90 -2.71 -16.96
CA THR A 56 11.39 -4.10 -17.03
C THR A 56 10.44 -5.01 -17.82
N ASP A 57 9.12 -4.85 -17.65
CA ASP A 57 8.13 -5.74 -18.27
C ASP A 57 7.75 -5.34 -19.70
N CYS A 58 7.96 -4.08 -20.11
CA CYS A 58 7.49 -3.57 -21.41
C CYS A 58 8.59 -3.08 -22.36
N VAL A 59 9.78 -2.72 -21.87
CA VAL A 59 10.86 -2.20 -22.71
C VAL A 59 11.91 -3.28 -22.90
N GLU A 60 11.67 -4.13 -23.89
CA GLU A 60 12.52 -5.29 -24.16
C GLU A 60 13.58 -5.00 -25.24
N THR A 61 13.35 -4.01 -26.10
CA THR A 61 14.15 -3.84 -27.33
C THR A 61 14.84 -2.48 -27.40
N PHE A 62 16.17 -2.47 -27.28
CA PHE A 62 16.97 -1.23 -27.30
C PHE A 62 17.44 -0.81 -28.71
N ARG A 63 16.55 -0.88 -29.72
CA ARG A 63 16.90 -0.51 -31.11
C ARG A 63 16.80 0.99 -31.39
N ARG A 64 16.02 1.73 -30.62
CA ARG A 64 15.77 3.18 -30.79
C ARG A 64 15.80 3.89 -29.44
N LYS A 65 15.99 5.21 -29.46
CA LYS A 65 15.96 6.07 -28.26
C LYS A 65 14.52 6.42 -27.81
N THR A 66 13.53 6.02 -28.60
CA THR A 66 12.11 6.30 -28.40
C THR A 66 11.36 4.99 -28.27
N LEU A 67 10.30 4.99 -27.47
CA LEU A 67 9.42 3.83 -27.35
C LEU A 67 8.68 3.57 -28.67
N ASP A 68 8.56 2.29 -29.02
CA ASP A 68 7.69 1.87 -30.12
C ASP A 68 6.22 1.85 -29.66
N LYS A 69 5.25 1.97 -30.60
CA LYS A 69 3.81 1.99 -30.27
C LYS A 69 3.34 0.81 -29.41
N GLN A 70 3.98 -0.34 -29.57
CA GLN A 70 3.70 -1.54 -28.77
C GLN A 70 4.15 -1.36 -27.32
N GLU A 71 5.36 -0.83 -27.10
CA GLU A 71 5.90 -0.55 -25.76
C GLU A 71 5.08 0.54 -25.07
N GLU A 72 4.71 1.62 -25.77
CA GLU A 72 3.82 2.67 -25.25
C GLU A 72 2.47 2.09 -24.78
N THR A 73 1.87 1.22 -25.60
CA THR A 73 0.61 0.55 -25.25
C THR A 73 0.79 -0.38 -24.05
N CYS A 74 1.92 -1.09 -23.96
CA CYS A 74 2.25 -1.95 -22.83
C CYS A 74 2.41 -1.14 -21.55
N VAL A 75 3.21 -0.07 -21.55
CA VAL A 75 3.45 0.78 -20.37
C VAL A 75 2.14 1.37 -19.84
N ARG A 76 1.25 1.83 -20.73
CA ARG A 76 -0.08 2.33 -20.32
C ARG A 76 -0.90 1.25 -19.61
N ARG A 77 -0.93 0.03 -20.15
CA ARG A 77 -1.65 -1.11 -19.54
C ARG A 77 -0.99 -1.57 -18.25
N CYS A 78 0.34 -1.55 -18.18
CA CYS A 78 1.11 -1.89 -16.99
C CYS A 78 0.77 -0.94 -15.84
N ALA A 79 0.80 0.37 -16.09
CA ALA A 79 0.47 1.38 -15.08
C ALA A 79 -0.96 1.25 -14.56
N GLU A 80 -1.93 1.05 -15.46
CA GLU A 80 -3.32 0.84 -15.07
C GLU A 80 -3.49 -0.42 -14.20
N LYS A 81 -2.86 -1.53 -14.60
CA LYS A 81 -2.90 -2.79 -13.85
C LYS A 81 -2.25 -2.66 -12.48
N PHE A 82 -1.07 -2.06 -12.41
CA PHE A 82 -0.31 -1.90 -11.18
C PHE A 82 -1.10 -1.06 -10.17
N LEU A 83 -1.63 0.10 -10.58
CA LEU A 83 -2.41 0.96 -9.67
C LEU A 83 -3.67 0.26 -9.15
N LYS A 84 -4.44 -0.37 -10.04
CA LYS A 84 -5.64 -1.14 -9.64
C LYS A 84 -5.28 -2.30 -8.70
N HIS A 85 -4.16 -2.96 -8.94
CA HIS A 85 -3.67 -4.04 -8.08
C HIS A 85 -3.26 -3.50 -6.71
N SER A 86 -2.44 -2.46 -6.64
CA SER A 86 -1.99 -1.83 -5.40
C SER A 86 -3.16 -1.35 -4.54
N MET A 87 -4.18 -0.74 -5.15
CA MET A 87 -5.40 -0.33 -4.43
C MET A 87 -6.16 -1.54 -3.86
N ARG A 88 -6.31 -2.61 -4.63
CA ARG A 88 -6.98 -3.83 -4.18
C ARG A 88 -6.22 -4.51 -3.05
N VAL A 89 -4.89 -4.63 -3.18
CA VAL A 89 -4.03 -5.19 -2.13
C VAL A 89 -4.12 -4.34 -0.86
N GLY A 90 -4.12 -3.00 -0.99
CA GLY A 90 -4.30 -2.10 0.15
C GLY A 90 -5.62 -2.32 0.89
N LEU A 91 -6.73 -2.50 0.16
CA LEU A 91 -8.04 -2.80 0.77
C LEU A 91 -8.01 -4.15 1.53
N ARG A 92 -7.49 -5.21 0.89
CA ARG A 92 -7.40 -6.53 1.53
C ARG A 92 -6.45 -6.55 2.73
N PHE A 93 -5.35 -5.80 2.65
CA PHE A 93 -4.43 -5.64 3.77
C PHE A 93 -5.11 -4.95 4.97
N ALA A 94 -5.93 -3.93 4.71
CA ALA A 94 -6.71 -3.28 5.76
C ALA A 94 -7.73 -4.22 6.40
N GLU A 95 -8.46 -5.02 5.59
CA GLU A 95 -9.39 -6.04 6.08
C GLU A 95 -8.68 -7.07 6.98
N LEU A 96 -7.54 -7.60 6.54
CA LEU A 96 -6.74 -8.58 7.28
C LEU A 96 -6.20 -8.03 8.60
N ASN A 97 -5.72 -6.78 8.61
CA ASN A 97 -5.22 -6.15 9.82
C ASN A 97 -6.33 -5.84 10.84
N GLN A 98 -7.58 -5.75 10.39
CA GLN A 98 -8.76 -5.61 11.25
C GLN A 98 -9.32 -6.97 11.70
N GLY A 99 -8.64 -8.09 11.40
CA GLY A 99 -9.10 -9.43 11.75
C GLY A 99 -10.37 -9.85 11.02
N ALA A 100 -10.72 -9.19 9.90
CA ALA A 100 -11.87 -9.57 9.10
C ALA A 100 -11.64 -10.99 8.55
N PRO A 101 -12.64 -11.89 8.63
CA PRO A 101 -12.49 -13.25 8.11
C PRO A 101 -12.20 -13.17 6.61
N THR A 102 -11.09 -13.76 6.19
CA THR A 102 -10.79 -14.00 4.79
C THR A 102 -11.91 -14.84 4.20
N GLN A 103 -12.64 -14.30 3.22
CA GLN A 103 -13.50 -15.12 2.37
C GLN A 103 -12.60 -15.94 1.43
N ASP A 104 -12.13 -17.07 1.94
CA ASP A 104 -11.81 -18.23 1.11
C ASP A 104 -13.00 -19.20 1.14
#